data_AF-A0A516RI71-F1
#
_entry.id   AF-A0A516RI71-F1
#
_cell.length_a   1.000
_cell.length_b   1.000
_cell.length_c   1.000
_cell.angle_alpha   90.00
_cell.angle_beta   90.00
_cell.angle_gamma   90.00
#
_symmetry.space_group_name_H-M   'P 1'
#
loop_
_entity.id
_entity.type
_entity.pdbx_description
1 polymer ?
#
loop_
_entity_poly.entity_id
_entity_poly.type
_entity_poly.pdbx_seq_one_letter_code
_entity_poly.pdbx_strand_id
1 'polypeptide(L)' 'MAEEPVPARLGVEMRDATFPDGTKGVITVKAGLPQHEVDAVAARIWAERPARADGGHGPT' A
#
# COMPACT_ATOMS: atom_id res chain seq x y z
N MET A 1 -27.91 -14.83 15.52
CA MET A 1 -26.51 -14.39 15.62
C MET A 1 -26.48 -13.01 14.98
N ALA A 2 -26.33 -11.97 15.79
CA ALA A 2 -26.23 -10.61 15.26
C ALA A 2 -24.86 -10.51 14.61
N GLU A 3 -24.84 -10.31 13.30
CA GLU A 3 -23.64 -9.88 12.60
C GLU A 3 -23.34 -8.48 13.13
N GLU A 4 -22.55 -8.41 14.21
CA GLU A 4 -22.04 -7.15 14.73
C GLU A 4 -21.39 -6.43 13.55
N PRO A 5 -21.86 -5.25 13.14
CA PRO A 5 -21.20 -4.51 12.09
C PRO A 5 -19.83 -4.16 12.64
N VAL A 6 -18.80 -4.88 12.20
CA VAL A 6 -17.41 -4.60 12.57
C VAL A 6 -17.23 -3.11 12.32
N PRO A 7 -16.97 -2.29 13.35
CA PRO A 7 -16.93 -0.86 13.19
C PRO A 7 -15.92 -0.58 12.08
N ALA A 8 -16.40 -0.10 10.94
CA ALA A 8 -15.55 0.26 9.82
C ALA A 8 -14.56 1.27 10.39
N ARG A 9 -13.31 0.84 10.63
CA ARG A 9 -12.33 1.64 11.38
C ARG A 9 -12.21 2.98 10.63
N LEU A 10 -12.66 4.05 11.26
CA LEU A 10 -12.71 5.36 10.60
C LEU A 10 -11.28 5.83 10.31
N GLY A 11 -11.00 6.13 9.04
CA GLY A 11 -9.73 6.70 8.59
C GLY A 11 -8.98 5.78 7.65
N VAL A 12 -7.85 5.26 8.13
CA VAL A 12 -6.90 4.45 7.37
C VAL A 12 -6.18 3.48 8.33
N GLU A 13 -5.78 2.31 7.83
CA GLU A 13 -4.99 1.33 8.57
C GLU A 13 -3.71 0.95 7.81
N MET A 14 -2.67 0.63 8.57
CA MET A 14 -1.42 0.12 8.01
C MET A 14 -1.56 -1.37 7.80
N ARG A 15 -1.36 -1.83 6.56
CA ARG A 15 -1.41 -3.25 6.19
C ARG A 15 -0.14 -3.67 5.49
N ASP A 16 0.28 -4.89 5.77
CA ASP A 16 1.28 -5.55 4.97
C ASP A 16 0.72 -5.84 3.58
N ALA A 17 1.52 -5.53 2.58
CA ALA A 17 1.22 -5.77 1.18
C ALA A 17 2.43 -6.41 0.51
N THR A 18 2.16 -7.27 -0.46
CA THR A 18 3.20 -7.84 -1.30
C THR A 18 3.28 -7.00 -2.56
N PHE A 19 4.44 -6.42 -2.83
CA PHE A 19 4.66 -5.74 -4.09
C PHE A 19 4.85 -6.77 -5.21
N PRO A 20 4.63 -6.40 -6.48
CA PRO A 20 4.81 -7.31 -7.62
C PRO A 20 6.23 -7.88 -7.77
N ASP A 21 7.21 -7.27 -7.11
CA ASP A 21 8.61 -7.74 -7.01
C ASP A 21 8.81 -8.86 -5.96
N GLY A 22 7.75 -9.26 -5.26
CA GLY A 22 7.82 -10.19 -4.12
C GLY A 22 8.31 -9.56 -2.81
N THR A 23 8.74 -8.29 -2.87
CA THR A 23 9.09 -7.48 -1.70
C THR A 23 7.85 -7.24 -0.83
N LYS A 24 7.98 -7.41 0.49
CA LYS A 24 6.91 -7.05 1.45
C LYS A 24 7.07 -5.60 1.88
N GLY A 25 5.98 -4.84 1.87
CA GLY A 25 5.91 -3.49 2.38
C GLY A 25 4.72 -3.26 3.28
N VAL A 26 4.73 -2.12 3.96
CA VAL A 26 3.58 -1.64 4.71
C VAL A 26 3.03 -0.43 3.97
N ILE A 27 1.74 -0.46 3.65
CA ILE A 27 1.04 0.67 3.06
C ILE A 27 -0.14 1.10 3.92
N THR A 28 -0.46 2.38 3.86
CA THR A 28 -1.61 2.97 4.53
C THR A 28 -2.81 2.90 3.60
N VAL A 29 -3.80 2.08 3.93
CA VAL A 29 -5.02 1.87 3.12
C VAL A 29 -6.25 2.30 3.88
N LYS A 30 -7.36 2.57 3.18
CA LYS A 30 -8.64 2.81 3.84
C LYS A 30 -9.04 1.55 4.60
N ALA A 31 -9.50 1.72 5.83
CA ALA A 31 -9.77 0.58 6.67
C ALA A 31 -10.98 -0.22 6.20
N GLY A 32 -10.91 -1.54 6.36
CA GLY A 32 -11.90 -2.46 5.81
C GLY A 32 -11.69 -2.83 4.34
N LEU A 33 -10.57 -2.43 3.71
CA LEU A 33 -10.20 -2.97 2.41
C LEU A 33 -9.84 -4.47 2.52
N PRO A 34 -10.34 -5.32 1.61
CA PRO A 34 -9.88 -6.70 1.52
C PRO A 34 -8.43 -6.75 1.01
N GLN A 35 -7.69 -7.80 1.37
CA GLN A 35 -6.26 -7.94 1.08
C GLN A 35 -5.92 -7.81 -0.42
N HIS A 36 -6.79 -8.26 -1.33
CA HIS A 36 -6.55 -8.12 -2.78
C HIS A 36 -6.56 -6.66 -3.24
N GLU A 37 -7.39 -5.81 -2.65
CA GLU A 37 -7.39 -4.37 -2.93
C GLU A 37 -6.15 -3.71 -2.34
N VAL A 38 -5.70 -4.15 -1.16
CA VAL A 38 -4.43 -3.69 -0.56
C VAL A 38 -3.25 -4.01 -1.48
N ASP A 39 -3.20 -5.22 -2.01
CA ASP A 39 -2.17 -5.66 -2.97
C ASP A 39 -2.22 -4.83 -4.27
N ALA A 40 -3.41 -4.60 -4.83
CA ALA A 40 -3.60 -3.76 -6.01
C ALA A 40 -3.15 -2.31 -5.78
N VAL A 41 -3.46 -1.72 -4.62
CA VAL A 41 -3.01 -0.37 -4.23
C VAL A 41 -1.50 -0.34 -4.06
N ALA A 42 -0.91 -1.36 -3.42
CA ALA A 42 0.53 -1.46 -3.25
C ALA A 42 1.25 -1.59 -4.59
N ALA A 43 0.73 -2.40 -5.51
CA ALA A 43 1.26 -2.57 -6.85
C ALA A 43 1.21 -1.26 -7.66
N ARG A 44 0.14 -0.48 -7.51
CA ARG A 44 0.03 0.85 -8.14
C ARG A 44 1.04 1.83 -7.57
N ILE A 45 1.14 1.96 -6.24
CA ILE A 45 2.14 2.82 -5.58
C ILE A 45 3.57 2.40 -5.98
N TRP A 46 3.81 1.10 -6.13
CA TRP A 46 5.10 0.56 -6.57
C TRP A 46 5.40 0.89 -8.04
N ALA A 47 4.42 0.78 -8.93
CA ALA A 47 4.56 1.12 -10.34
C ALA A 47 4.69 2.64 -10.57
N GLU A 48 4.02 3.44 -9.75
CA GLU A 48 4.09 4.91 -9.77
C GLU A 48 5.35 5.44 -9.08
N ARG A 49 6.07 4.60 -8.32
CA ARG A 49 7.37 4.95 -7.76
C ARG A 49 8.29 5.26 -8.95
N PRO A 50 8.74 6.51 -9.13
CA PRO A 50 9.73 6.77 -10.16
C PRO A 50 10.91 5.86 -9.81
N ALA A 51 11.32 5.01 -10.76
CA ALA A 51 12.65 4.43 -10.72
C ALA A 51 13.55 5.62 -10.47
N ARG A 52 14.10 5.70 -9.26
CA ARG A 52 14.89 6.83 -8.79
C ARG A 52 15.76 7.25 -9.97
N ALA A 53 15.55 8.46 -10.48
CA ALA A 53 16.52 9.10 -11.34
C ALA A 53 17.77 9.28 -10.49
N ASP A 54 18.54 8.21 -10.38
CA ASP A 54 19.91 8.23 -9.96
C ASP A 54 20.66 8.88 -11.13
N GLY A 55 20.71 10.21 -11.11
CA GLY A 55 21.12 10.98 -12.27
C GLY A 55 21.05 12.48 -12.02
N GLY A 56 21.58 12.93 -10.89
CA GLY A 56 21.60 14.34 -10.55
C GLY A 56 22.29 14.66 -9.23
N HIS A 57 23.27 13.85 -8.80
CA HIS A 57 24.38 14.45 -8.05
C HIS A 57 25.09 15.36 -9.06
N GLY A 58 24.69 16.62 -9.15
CA GLY A 58 25.47 17.60 -9.90
C GLY A 58 26.87 17.60 -9.28
N PRO A 59 27.93 17.23 -10.02
CA PRO A 59 29.25 17.53 -9.55
C PRO A 59 29.47 19.04 -9.68
N THR A 60 30.02 19.59 -8.60
CA THR A 60 30.70 20.88 -8.44
C THR A 60 29.88 22.17 -8.39
#